data_AF-A0A9D8RAF3-F1
#
_entry.id   AF-A0A9D8RAF3-F1
#
_cell.length_a   1.000
_cell.length_b   1.000
_cell.length_c   1.000
_cell.angle_alpha   90.00
_cell.angle_beta   90.00
_cell.angle_gamma   90.00
#
_symmetry.space_group_name_H-M   'P 1'
#
loop_
_entity.id
_entity.type
_entity.pdbx_description
1 polymer ?
#
loop_
_entity_poly.entity_id
_entity_poly.type
_entity_poly.pdbx_seq_one_letter_code
_entity_poly.pdbx_strand_id
1 'polypeptide(L)' 'MELNELKELWLSAFPNSTHPLDTKRFIRYAVELARANGQLDHAEMESRGVRPDRIEDYQLKYEFLRDVLEVLDEQ' A
#
# COMPACT_ATOMS: atom_id res chain seq x y z
N MET A 1 10.92 9.71 5.32
CA MET A 1 11.18 8.38 4.77
C MET A 1 10.63 8.44 3.36
N GLU A 2 11.48 8.23 2.37
CA GLU A 2 11.13 8.35 0.96
C GLU A 2 10.09 7.29 0.58
N LEU A 3 9.29 7.54 -0.45
CA LEU A 3 8.25 6.61 -0.92
C LEU A 3 8.80 5.20 -1.19
N ASN A 4 9.99 5.11 -1.79
CA ASN A 4 10.65 3.84 -2.05
C ASN A 4 11.08 3.11 -0.76
N GLU A 5 11.52 3.84 0.27
CA GLU A 5 11.88 3.22 1.55
C GLU A 5 10.65 2.63 2.25
N LEU A 6 9.49 3.30 2.15
CA LEU A 6 8.21 2.78 2.65
C LEU A 6 7.76 1.53 1.91
N LYS A 7 7.87 1.54 0.58
CA LYS A 7 7.56 0.39 -0.27
C LYS A 7 8.42 -0.81 0.10
N GLU A 8 9.73 -0.60 0.19
CA GLU A 8 10.68 -1.64 0.58
C GLU A 8 10.39 -2.18 1.98
N LEU A 9 10.11 -1.33 2.96
CA LEU A 9 9.79 -1.74 4.33
C LEU A 9 8.52 -2.62 4.39
N TRP A 10 7.55 -2.39 3.52
CA TRP A 10 6.34 -3.21 3.43
C TRP A 10 6.59 -4.51 2.65
N LEU A 11 7.18 -4.44 1.46
CA LEU A 11 7.39 -5.62 0.59
C LEU A 11 8.47 -6.57 1.14
N SER A 12 9.44 -6.08 1.92
CA SER A 12 10.46 -6.91 2.56
C SER A 12 9.98 -7.59 3.86
N ALA A 13 8.76 -7.30 4.33
CA ALA A 13 8.20 -7.86 5.55
C ALA A 13 7.45 -9.18 5.26
N PHE A 14 6.27 -9.37 5.86
CA PHE A 14 5.38 -10.49 5.58
C PHE A 14 4.20 -9.98 4.74
N PRO A 15 4.31 -9.90 3.40
CA PRO A 15 3.30 -9.27 2.55
C PRO A 15 1.94 -9.99 2.56
N ASN A 16 1.91 -11.26 2.97
CA ASN A 16 0.66 -12.03 3.11
C ASN A 16 0.12 -12.03 4.56
N SER A 17 0.78 -11.33 5.49
CA SER A 17 0.38 -11.25 6.90
C SER A 17 -0.85 -10.36 7.07
N THR A 18 -1.71 -10.75 8.00
CA THR A 18 -2.83 -9.94 8.50
C THR A 18 -2.50 -9.25 9.81
N HIS A 19 -1.26 -9.36 10.30
CA HIS A 19 -0.86 -8.74 11.54
C HIS A 19 -0.98 -7.20 11.46
N PRO A 20 -1.45 -6.53 12.52
CA PRO A 20 -1.66 -5.08 12.50
C PRO A 20 -0.40 -4.27 12.17
N LEU A 21 0.79 -4.74 12.53
CA LEU A 21 2.05 -4.06 12.20
C LEU A 21 2.34 -4.07 10.70
N ASP A 22 2.10 -5.18 10.01
CA ASP A 22 2.31 -5.28 8.56
C ASP A 22 1.26 -4.47 7.80
N THR A 23 0.01 -4.48 8.31
CA THR A 23 -1.05 -3.61 7.79
C THR A 23 -0.68 -2.13 7.93
N LYS A 24 -0.10 -1.72 9.06
CA LYS A 24 0.38 -0.33 9.25
C LYS A 24 1.51 0.04 8.28
N ARG A 25 2.42 -0.88 7.97
CA ARG A 25 3.48 -0.65 6.97
C ARG A 25 2.87 -0.36 5.60
N PHE A 26 1.92 -1.19 5.17
CA PHE A 26 1.18 -0.96 3.94
C PHE A 26 0.46 0.40 3.94
N ILE A 27 -0.31 0.72 4.99
CA ILE A 27 -1.06 1.98 5.07
C ILE A 27 -0.13 3.20 4.93
N ARG A 28 1.04 3.18 5.58
CA ARG A 28 2.02 4.27 5.45
C ARG A 28 2.51 4.43 4.02
N TYR A 29 2.86 3.33 3.37
CA TYR A 29 3.24 3.34 1.95
C TYR A 29 2.09 3.84 1.05
N ALA A 30 0.88 3.32 1.24
CA ALA A 30 -0.31 3.65 0.47
C ALA A 30 -0.68 5.13 0.57
N VAL A 31 -0.57 5.74 1.76
CA VAL A 31 -0.85 7.17 1.95
C VAL A 31 0.13 8.04 1.17
N GLU A 32 1.44 7.76 1.26
CA GLU A 32 2.44 8.53 0.50
C GLU A 32 2.33 8.30 -1.00
N LEU A 33 1.99 7.07 -1.43
CA LEU A 33 1.74 6.76 -2.82
C LEU A 33 0.53 7.53 -3.37
N ALA A 34 -0.57 7.60 -2.61
CA ALA A 34 -1.75 8.37 -2.98
C ALA A 34 -1.45 9.87 -3.08
N ARG A 35 -0.72 10.44 -2.11
CA ARG A 35 -0.26 11.84 -2.15
C ARG A 35 0.60 12.15 -3.38
N ALA A 36 1.36 11.17 -3.85
CA ALA A 36 2.16 11.26 -5.06
C ALA A 36 1.38 10.96 -6.36
N ASN A 37 0.06 10.77 -6.31
CA ASN A 37 -0.78 10.33 -7.43
C ASN A 37 -0.28 9.05 -8.12
N GLY A 38 0.31 8.14 -7.34
CA GLY A 38 0.85 6.86 -7.82
C GLY A 38 -0.21 5.79 -7.99
N GLN A 39 0.24 4.57 -8.32
CA GLN A 39 -0.58 3.36 -8.42
C GLN A 39 0.20 2.18 -7.87
N LEU A 40 -0.50 1.16 -7.35
CA LEU A 40 0.15 -0.06 -6.88
C LEU A 40 0.76 -0.82 -8.07
N ASP A 41 2.02 -1.22 -7.94
CA ASP A 41 2.68 -2.08 -8.93
C ASP A 41 2.38 -3.55 -8.62
N HIS A 42 1.33 -4.08 -9.24
CA HIS A 42 0.91 -5.47 -9.03
C HIS A 42 1.98 -6.47 -9.51
N ALA A 43 2.72 -6.14 -10.58
CA ALA A 43 3.78 -7.01 -11.07
C ALA A 43 4.95 -7.10 -10.06
N GLU A 44 5.32 -5.98 -9.45
CA GLU A 44 6.30 -5.97 -8.37
C GLU A 44 5.79 -6.76 -7.16
N MET A 45 4.52 -6.56 -6.76
CA MET A 45 3.91 -7.30 -5.65
C MET A 45 3.95 -8.82 -5.89
N GLU A 46 3.57 -9.28 -7.09
CA GLU A 46 3.65 -10.68 -7.49
C GLU A 46 5.09 -11.20 -7.46
N SER A 47 6.05 -10.44 -8.02
CA SER A 47 7.47 -10.81 -8.03
C SER A 47 8.06 -10.95 -6.62
N ARG A 48 7.45 -10.28 -5.64
CA ARG A 48 7.83 -10.29 -4.22
C ARG A 48 7.03 -11.31 -3.40
N GLY A 49 6.21 -12.13 -4.04
CA GLY A 49 5.48 -13.23 -3.42
C GLY A 49 4.18 -12.83 -2.71
N VAL A 50 3.61 -11.67 -3.03
CA VAL A 50 2.25 -11.33 -2.60
C VAL A 50 1.26 -12.18 -3.38
N ARG A 51 0.35 -12.86 -2.69
CA ARG A 51 -0.65 -13.71 -3.36
C ARG A 51 -1.70 -12.86 -4.11
N PRO A 52 -2.30 -13.34 -5.21
CA PRO A 52 -3.33 -12.61 -5.95
C PRO A 52 -4.50 -12.12 -5.10
N ASP A 53 -5.02 -12.96 -4.20
CA ASP A 53 -6.10 -12.58 -3.26
C ASP A 53 -5.70 -11.41 -2.35
N ARG A 54 -4.41 -11.34 -2.01
CA ARG A 54 -3.86 -10.26 -1.19
C ARG A 54 -3.61 -8.99 -1.99
N ILE A 55 -3.26 -9.11 -3.27
CA ILE A 55 -3.14 -7.96 -4.17
C ILE A 55 -4.50 -7.27 -4.30
N GLU A 56 -5.57 -8.04 -4.50
CA GLU A 56 -6.95 -7.52 -4.52
C GLU A 56 -7.33 -6.81 -3.21
N ASP A 57 -7.04 -7.43 -2.05
CA ASP A 57 -7.24 -6.81 -0.74
C ASP A 57 -6.49 -5.48 -0.57
N TYR A 58 -5.25 -5.41 -1.07
CA TYR A 58 -4.43 -4.20 -1.00
C TYR A 58 -4.94 -3.12 -1.96
N GLN A 59 -5.39 -3.50 -3.15
CA GLN A 59 -5.99 -2.59 -4.12
C GLN A 59 -7.23 -1.90 -3.53
N LEU A 60 -8.16 -2.67 -2.96
CA LEU A 60 -9.37 -2.11 -2.34
C LEU A 60 -9.04 -1.15 -1.18
N LYS A 61 -8.05 -1.50 -0.35
CA LYS A 61 -7.60 -0.63 0.74
C LYS A 61 -6.94 0.65 0.23
N TYR A 62 -6.17 0.56 -0.85
CA TYR A 62 -5.50 1.69 -1.45
C TYR A 62 -6.52 2.68 -2.03
N GLU A 63 -7.51 2.19 -2.78
CA GLU A 63 -8.60 3.00 -3.33
C GLU A 63 -9.36 3.72 -2.22
N PHE A 64 -9.77 3.00 -1.17
CA PHE A 64 -10.42 3.62 -0.02
C PHE A 64 -9.57 4.71 0.64
N LEU A 65 -8.26 4.47 0.83
CA LEU A 65 -7.36 5.46 1.43
C LEU A 65 -7.19 6.69 0.55
N ARG A 66 -7.08 6.50 -0.78
CA ARG A 66 -6.99 7.60 -1.73
C ARG A 66 -8.25 8.47 -1.69
N ASP A 67 -9.42 7.85 -1.74
CA ASP A 67 -10.70 8.57 -1.72
C ASP A 67 -10.89 9.31 -0.37
N VAL A 68 -10.47 8.72 0.75
CA VAL A 68 -10.46 9.42 2.05
C VAL A 68 -9.51 10.62 2.04
N LEU A 69 -8.31 10.50 1.46
CA LEU A 69 -7.36 11.60 1.40
C LEU A 69 -7.86 12.74 0.51
N GLU A 70 -8.51 12.43 -0.61
CA GLU A 70 -9.16 13.42 -1.48
C GLU A 70 -10.17 14.26 -0.69
N VAL A 71 -11.07 13.60 0.06
CA VAL A 71 -12.06 14.29 0.90
C VAL A 71 -11.40 15.15 2.00
N LEU A 72 -10.27 14.71 2.55
CA LEU A 72 -9.56 15.46 3.60
C LEU A 72 -8.78 16.66 3.05
N ASP A 73 -8.25 16.56 1.84
CA ASP A 73 -7.49 17.62 1.18
C ASP A 73 -8.40 18.68 0.52
N GLU A 74 -9.69 18.38 0.31
CA GLU A 74 -10.72 19.33 -0.15
C GLU A 74 -11.10 20.44 0.88
N GLN A 75 -10.43 20.50 2.04
CA GLN A 75 -10.69 21.49 3.11
C GLN A 75 -9.93 22.81 2.99
#